data_AF-A0A0F5PWZ1-F1
#
_entry.id   AF-A0A0F5PWZ1-F1
#
_cell.length_a   1.000
_cell.length_b   1.000
_cell.length_c   1.000
_cell.angle_alpha   90.00
_cell.angle_beta   90.00
_cell.angle_gamma   90.00
#
_symmetry.space_group_name_H-M   'P 1'
#
loop_
_entity.id
_entity.type
_entity.pdbx_description
1 polymer ?
#
loop_
_entity_poly.entity_id
_entity_poly.type
_entity_poly.pdbx_seq_one_letter_code
_entity_poly.pdbx_strand_id
1 'polypeptide(L)' 'MNIFDKGFSPTEAVIRYLDGDYVVLKPGTFVRCAITQKPIPLDELFYWSVDRQEPYADAVAAHSAFERFGRGV' A
#
# COMPACT_ATOMS: atom_id res chain seq x y z
N MET A 1 5.64 15.31 -33.77
CA MET A 1 5.41 14.23 -32.79
C MET A 1 4.54 14.79 -31.67
N ASN A 2 3.36 14.21 -31.43
CA ASN A 2 2.47 14.64 -30.34
C ASN A 2 3.04 14.23 -28.98
N ILE A 3 3.05 15.19 -28.05
CA ILE A 3 3.75 15.11 -26.76
C ILE A 3 2.82 14.63 -25.62
N PHE A 4 1.53 14.40 -25.91
CA PHE A 4 0.46 14.26 -24.92
C PHE A 4 -0.21 12.87 -24.85
N ASP A 5 0.42 11.80 -25.33
CA ASP A 5 -0.21 10.46 -25.37
C ASP A 5 0.68 9.31 -24.88
N LYS A 6 1.27 9.44 -23.68
CA LYS A 6 1.65 8.23 -22.93
C LYS A 6 0.87 8.20 -21.63
N GLY A 7 -0.25 7.49 -21.69
CA GLY A 7 -1.15 7.25 -20.59
C GLY A 7 -0.43 6.81 -19.33
N PHE A 8 -0.58 7.60 -18.28
CA PHE A 8 -0.43 7.12 -16.92
C PHE A 8 -1.61 6.21 -16.60
N SER A 9 -1.60 4.99 -17.13
CA SER A 9 -2.42 3.94 -16.55
C SER A 9 -1.96 3.77 -15.10
N PRO A 10 -2.86 3.85 -14.10
CA PRO A 10 -2.46 3.64 -12.71
C PRO A 10 -1.84 2.25 -12.62
N THR A 11 -0.60 2.21 -12.13
CA THR A 11 0.18 0.98 -12.01
C THR A 11 0.40 0.64 -10.56
N GLU A 12 0.37 -0.66 -10.25
CA GLU A 12 0.61 -1.13 -8.90
C GLU A 12 2.11 -1.08 -8.59
N ALA A 13 2.45 -0.30 -7.56
CA ALA A 13 3.79 -0.21 -7.02
C ALA A 13 4.08 -1.44 -6.16
N VAL A 14 5.33 -1.91 -6.20
CA VAL A 14 5.82 -2.87 -5.22
C VAL A 14 6.75 -2.13 -4.32
N ILE A 15 6.41 -2.03 -3.04
CA ILE A 15 7.19 -1.30 -2.04
C ILE A 15 7.54 -2.21 -0.88
N ARG A 16 8.68 -1.95 -0.26
CA ARG A 16 9.11 -2.55 0.99
C ARG A 16 8.88 -1.55 2.11
N TYR A 17 8.06 -1.94 3.07
CA TYR A 17 7.68 -1.11 4.20
C TYR A 17 8.75 -1.12 5.29
N LEU A 18 9.07 0.05 5.84
CA LEU A 18 10.02 0.25 6.93
C LEU A 18 9.33 0.98 8.10
N ASP A 19 10.02 1.10 9.23
CA ASP A 19 9.55 1.83 10.41
C ASP A 19 9.54 3.35 10.17
N GLY A 20 8.48 3.82 9.50
CA GLY A 20 8.24 5.24 9.21
C GLY A 20 8.62 5.68 7.80
N ASP A 21 9.09 4.78 6.94
CA ASP A 21 9.42 5.05 5.53
C ASP A 21 9.13 3.80 4.66
N TYR A 22 9.34 3.89 3.35
CA TYR A 22 9.24 2.74 2.45
C TYR A 22 10.18 2.87 1.25
N VAL A 23 10.67 1.73 0.77
CA VAL A 23 11.50 1.67 -0.44
C VAL A 23 10.69 1.14 -1.60
N VAL A 24 10.64 1.90 -2.69
CA VAL A 24 9.98 1.46 -3.93
C VAL A 24 10.88 0.44 -4.66
N LEU A 25 10.43 -0.80 -4.72
CA LEU A 25 11.09 -1.88 -5.48
C LEU A 25 10.68 -1.87 -6.96
N LYS A 26 9.40 -1.58 -7.23
CA LYS A 26 8.84 -1.42 -8.58
C LYS A 26 8.02 -0.13 -8.64
N PRO A 27 8.29 0.76 -9.61
CA PRO A 27 7.56 2.01 -9.73
C PRO A 27 6.09 1.76 -10.03
N GLY A 28 5.23 2.54 -9.38
CA GLY A 28 3.79 2.55 -9.58
C GLY A 28 3.16 3.73 -8.86
N THR A 29 1.85 3.89 -9.00
CA THR A 29 1.10 5.01 -8.43
C THR A 29 0.27 4.63 -7.21
N PHE A 30 0.02 3.33 -6.98
CA PHE A 30 -0.79 2.85 -5.86
C PHE A 30 -0.32 1.48 -5.37
N VAL A 31 -0.67 1.12 -4.14
CA VAL A 31 -0.57 -0.24 -3.57
C VAL A 31 -1.96 -0.77 -3.22
N ARG A 32 -2.12 -2.07 -2.98
CA ARG A 32 -3.43 -2.63 -2.60
C ARG A 32 -3.51 -2.96 -1.13
N CYS A 33 -4.59 -2.50 -0.49
CA CYS A 33 -4.89 -2.84 0.90
C CYS A 33 -4.92 -4.36 1.09
N ALA A 34 -4.15 -4.88 2.05
CA ALA A 34 -4.11 -6.31 2.32
C ALA A 34 -5.47 -6.87 2.77
N ILE A 35 -6.26 -6.07 3.49
CA ILE A 35 -7.58 -6.48 4.01
C ILE A 35 -8.70 -6.29 2.99
N THR A 36 -8.80 -5.10 2.38
CA THR A 36 -9.95 -4.73 1.54
C THR A 36 -9.68 -4.83 0.04
N GLN A 37 -8.43 -5.06 -0.37
CA GLN A 37 -7.98 -5.11 -1.77
C GLN A 37 -8.20 -3.81 -2.58
N LYS A 38 -8.61 -2.73 -1.91
CA LYS A 38 -8.78 -1.41 -2.51
C LYS A 38 -7.42 -0.81 -2.89
N PRO A 39 -7.31 -0.11 -4.02
CA PRO A 39 -6.12 0.65 -4.36
C PRO A 39 -5.94 1.82 -3.38
N ILE A 40 -4.72 2.02 -2.92
CA ILE A 40 -4.27 3.08 -2.01
C ILE A 40 -3.20 3.86 -2.77
N PRO A 41 -3.48 5.13 -3.13
CA PRO A 41 -2.46 6.01 -3.69
C PRO A 41 -1.23 6.08 -2.77
N LEU A 42 -0.02 6.11 -3.35
CA LEU A 42 1.20 6.17 -2.53
C LEU A 42 1.29 7.44 -1.66
N ASP A 43 0.65 8.53 -2.07
CA ASP A 43 0.55 9.78 -1.30
C ASP A 43 -0.45 9.70 -0.13
N GLU A 44 -1.39 8.75 -0.17
CA GLU A 44 -2.38 8.49 0.87
C GLU A 44 -2.04 7.26 1.73
N LEU A 45 -0.86 6.67 1.52
CA LEU A 45 -0.40 5.50 2.26
C LEU A 45 0.10 5.90 3.66
N PHE A 46 -0.82 5.93 4.62
CA PHE A 46 -0.51 6.29 6.01
C PHE A 46 -0.46 5.11 6.99
N TYR A 47 -1.02 3.96 6.61
CA TYR A 47 -1.15 2.80 7.49
C TYR A 47 -0.53 1.56 6.85
N TRP A 48 0.44 0.95 7.52
CA TRP A 48 1.06 -0.31 7.10
C TRP A 48 1.63 -1.08 8.29
N SER A 49 1.89 -2.38 8.09
CA SER A 49 2.64 -3.21 9.02
C SER A 49 4.01 -3.56 8.43
N VAL A 50 5.07 -3.26 9.17
CA VAL A 50 6.45 -3.58 8.78
C VAL A 50 6.71 -5.08 8.86
N ASP A 51 6.29 -5.75 9.95
CA ASP A 51 6.49 -7.19 10.13
C ASP A 51 5.81 -8.02 9.04
N ARG A 52 4.64 -7.57 8.59
CA ARG A 52 3.82 -8.29 7.60
C ARG A 52 4.05 -7.82 6.17
N GLN A 53 4.67 -6.65 5.99
CA GLN A 53 4.80 -5.99 4.69
C GLN A 53 3.44 -5.76 4.01
N GLU A 54 2.46 -5.31 4.79
CA GLU A 54 1.07 -5.15 4.36
C GLU A 54 0.62 -3.68 4.50
N PRO A 55 0.12 -3.04 3.42
CA PRO A 55 -0.53 -1.73 3.52
C PRO A 55 -2.01 -1.86 3.88
N TYR A 56 -2.54 -0.84 4.53
CA TYR A 56 -3.94 -0.73 4.91
C TYR A 56 -4.53 0.61 4.44
N ALA A 57 -5.75 0.56 3.91
CA ALA A 57 -6.39 1.74 3.32
C ALA A 57 -6.81 2.78 4.37
N ASP A 58 -7.12 2.33 5.58
CA ASP A 58 -7.59 3.17 6.68
C ASP A 58 -7.31 2.51 8.03
N ALA A 59 -7.58 3.24 9.11
CA ALA A 59 -7.43 2.76 10.48
C ALA A 59 -8.33 1.52 10.77
N VAL A 60 -9.49 1.40 10.11
CA VAL A 60 -10.41 0.26 10.32
C VAL A 60 -9.82 -1.01 9.73
N ALA A 61 -9.21 -0.93 8.55
CA ALA A 61 -8.50 -2.02 7.90
C ALA A 61 -7.27 -2.44 8.73
N ALA A 62 -6.48 -1.48 9.22
CA ALA A 62 -5.35 -1.76 10.11
C ALA A 62 -5.80 -2.45 11.41
N HIS A 63 -6.89 -1.98 12.03
CA HIS A 63 -7.45 -2.60 13.23
C HIS A 63 -7.97 -4.01 12.94
N SER A 64 -8.64 -4.22 11.80
CA SER A 64 -9.11 -5.55 11.37
C SER A 64 -7.94 -6.53 11.19
N ALA A 65 -6.82 -6.06 10.65
CA ALA A 65 -5.60 -6.86 10.55
C ALA A 65 -5.01 -7.20 11.93
N PHE A 66 -4.99 -6.23 12.84
CA PHE A 66 -4.56 -6.45 14.22
C PHE A 66 -5.44 -7.48 14.94
N GLU A 67 -6.76 -7.41 14.80
CA GLU A 67 -7.69 -8.40 15.36
C GLU A 67 -7.45 -9.79 14.78
N ARG A 68 -7.22 -9.89 13.46
CA ARG A 68 -7.01 -11.15 12.76
C ARG A 68 -5.69 -11.82 13.13
N PHE A 69 -4.62 -11.04 13.31
CA PHE A 69 -3.27 -11.58 13.41
C PHE A 69 -2.52 -11.25 14.70
N GLY A 70 -3.00 -10.31 15.50
CA GLY A 70 -2.42 -9.90 16.78
C GLY A 70 -2.97 -10.64 18.00
N ARG A 71 -4.08 -11.38 17.83
CA ARG A 71 -4.75 -12.12 18.91
C ARG A 71 -4.29 -13.58 19.11
N GLY A 72 -3.06 -13.88 18.69
CA GLY A 72 -2.42 -15.19 18.90
C GLY A 72 -1.11 -15.04 19.66
N VAL A 73 -1.19 -14.96 20.98
CA VAL A 73 -0.10 -15.25 21.92
C VAL A 73 -0.44 -16.49 22.72
#